data_AF-A0A7V5XDR3-F1
#
_entry.id   AF-A0A7V5XDR3-F1
#
_cell.length_a   1.000
_cell.length_b   1.000
_cell.length_c   1.000
_cell.angle_alpha   90.00
_cell.angle_beta   90.00
_cell.angle_gamma   90.00
#
_symmetry.space_group_name_H-M   'P 1'
#
loop_
_entity.id
_entity.type
_entity.pdbx_description
1 polymer ?
#
loop_
_entity_poly.entity_id
_entity_poly.type
_entity_poly.pdbx_seq_one_letter_code
_entity_poly.pdbx_strand_id
1 'polypeptide(L)'
;MADVIFNGSAGRKPVGTATIELYFDNSDGAIGGQYANYNEIVIKRTVARDGTSQYFLNNTRCRRKDITSIFLGTGLGPRSYAIIEQGMVSRLIDAKPDEMRVYLEEAAGISKYKERRRETENRIRHTRDNLERLNDLREEVDKQIKHLQRQARQAERYKELKQQERQLEAELLAIRLTAMQEELDQRNAGLSQASTRLESAIADQRSVEAGIERAREQHVEATEAFNDAQTAYYAIQGEIGSLEQAIKHARENRQRQQQELTDAEARLAGLVGEIDKDQAQLAELEARLVQLEPDLEQARALEESSAANLQRVEEALTAWQTGWHEFNLEYKEHQQTSQVERTRIEHLEERLASLRKRQAELESEGQGISLDEFEQALSHAGHDEQQAQAAVDRLAASLRDTDQRIAQLRTREQALGGELEQARGRLESRKGRAETLEALQAAALGEDQESVQSWLAREGLQAEPRLAQQLAVEPGWELAVETVLGDFLQAVCVRRPDEHLGSLPAADIAMIDVRDDEAVSAVSGSLAAKVRKGGQVTRLLSSVQVADSLDSALALQRRLADGQSVITRDGIWLGSGQLQKGLPST
;
A
#
# COMPACT_ATOMS: atom_id res chain seq x y z
N MET A 1 136.86 -43.28 -26.73
CA MET A 1 137.70 -42.41 -25.88
C MET A 1 137.89 -42.95 -24.45
N ALA A 2 137.14 -43.95 -23.97
CA ALA A 2 137.42 -44.62 -22.68
C ALA A 2 138.67 -45.52 -22.73
N ASP A 3 139.20 -45.73 -23.94
CA ASP A 3 140.25 -46.68 -24.32
C ASP A 3 141.64 -46.27 -23.83
N VAL A 4 141.81 -44.98 -23.48
CA VAL A 4 143.01 -44.43 -22.81
C VAL A 4 142.93 -44.49 -21.28
N ILE A 5 141.89 -45.10 -20.71
CA ILE A 5 141.77 -45.34 -19.26
C ILE A 5 142.22 -46.77 -18.95
N PHE A 6 143.17 -46.92 -18.02
CA PHE A 6 143.75 -48.22 -17.66
C PHE A 6 142.69 -49.24 -17.22
N ASN A 7 142.52 -50.28 -18.03
CA ASN A 7 141.50 -51.34 -17.89
C ASN A 7 141.92 -52.49 -16.94
N GLY A 8 143.02 -52.34 -16.21
CA GLY A 8 143.50 -53.34 -15.24
C GLY A 8 144.59 -54.26 -15.79
N SER A 9 145.18 -55.05 -14.89
CA SER A 9 146.08 -56.16 -15.20
C SER A 9 145.95 -57.24 -14.13
N ALA A 10 146.57 -58.41 -14.32
CA ALA A 10 146.49 -59.55 -13.39
C ALA A 10 146.84 -59.21 -11.92
N GLY A 11 147.64 -58.17 -11.68
CA GLY A 11 147.99 -57.69 -10.33
C GLY A 11 147.37 -56.35 -9.92
N ARG A 12 146.56 -55.70 -10.75
CA ARG A 12 146.03 -54.34 -10.45
C ARG A 12 144.64 -54.10 -11.03
N LYS A 13 143.69 -53.72 -10.15
CA LYS A 13 142.31 -53.36 -10.53
C LYS A 13 142.25 -52.21 -11.55
N PRO A 14 141.25 -52.18 -12.44
CA PRO A 14 140.99 -51.05 -13.33
C PRO A 14 140.69 -49.75 -12.58
N VAL A 15 140.95 -48.61 -13.20
CA VAL A 15 140.58 -47.27 -12.68
C VAL A 15 139.42 -46.65 -13.46
N GLY A 16 138.67 -45.77 -12.80
CA GLY A 16 137.50 -45.07 -13.36
C GLY A 16 137.82 -43.79 -14.14
N THR A 17 139.03 -43.25 -13.99
CA THR A 17 139.50 -42.02 -14.65
C THR A 17 140.93 -42.19 -15.14
N ALA A 18 141.29 -41.42 -16.16
CA ALA A 18 142.68 -41.12 -16.53
C ALA A 18 142.93 -39.63 -16.34
N THR A 19 144.09 -39.27 -15.79
CA THR A 19 144.55 -37.88 -15.69
C THR A 19 145.89 -37.78 -16.42
N ILE A 20 146.01 -36.77 -17.28
CA ILE A 20 147.27 -36.40 -17.93
C ILE A 20 147.56 -34.96 -17.52
N GLU A 21 148.79 -34.72 -17.08
CA GLU A 21 149.32 -33.41 -16.72
C GLU A 21 150.53 -33.15 -17.61
N LEU A 22 150.52 -32.02 -18.31
CA LEU A 22 151.63 -31.54 -19.12
C LEU A 22 152.19 -30.28 -18.47
N TYR A 23 153.47 -30.32 -18.17
CA TYR A 23 154.24 -29.23 -17.60
C TYR A 23 154.97 -28.54 -18.75
N PHE A 24 154.62 -27.28 -19.02
CA PHE A 24 155.23 -26.49 -20.08
C PHE A 24 156.12 -25.42 -19.45
N ASP A 25 157.40 -25.45 -19.80
CA ASP A 25 158.31 -24.34 -19.55
C ASP A 25 157.85 -23.13 -20.39
N ASN A 26 157.74 -21.97 -19.74
CA ASN A 26 157.36 -20.68 -20.30
C ASN A 26 158.34 -19.59 -19.83
N SER A 27 159.61 -19.96 -19.56
CA SER A 27 160.69 -19.02 -19.18
C SER A 27 160.91 -17.92 -20.22
N ASP A 28 160.64 -18.20 -21.50
CA ASP A 28 160.68 -17.21 -22.61
C ASP A 28 159.42 -16.32 -22.68
N GLY A 29 158.40 -16.53 -21.83
CA GLY A 29 157.18 -15.71 -21.71
C GLY A 29 156.20 -15.79 -22.89
N ALA A 30 156.48 -16.64 -23.89
CA ALA A 30 155.85 -16.61 -25.22
C ALA A 30 154.31 -16.76 -25.25
N ILE A 31 153.70 -17.38 -24.23
CA ILE A 31 152.24 -17.60 -24.17
C ILE A 31 151.45 -16.29 -23.90
N GLY A 32 152.07 -15.30 -23.27
CA GLY A 32 151.55 -13.94 -23.16
C GLY A 32 150.31 -13.74 -22.28
N GLY A 33 149.85 -12.49 -22.20
CA GLY A 33 148.65 -12.09 -21.46
C GLY A 33 148.74 -12.36 -19.95
N GLN A 34 147.62 -12.73 -19.33
CA GLN A 34 147.51 -12.94 -17.87
C GLN A 34 148.40 -14.09 -17.33
N TYR A 35 148.93 -14.95 -18.21
CA TYR A 35 149.74 -16.11 -17.83
C TYR A 35 151.24 -15.92 -18.14
N ALA A 36 151.64 -14.79 -18.74
CA ALA A 36 153.04 -14.49 -19.07
C ALA A 36 153.97 -14.49 -17.84
N ASN A 37 153.45 -14.14 -16.66
CA ASN A 37 154.21 -14.02 -15.41
C ASN A 37 154.46 -15.37 -14.72
N TYR A 38 154.09 -16.50 -15.33
CA TYR A 38 154.35 -17.85 -14.81
C TYR A 38 155.41 -18.54 -15.67
N ASN A 39 156.58 -18.80 -15.08
CA ASN A 39 157.69 -19.49 -15.75
C ASN A 39 157.36 -20.95 -16.10
N GLU A 40 156.37 -21.55 -15.44
CA GLU A 40 155.87 -22.90 -15.73
C GLU A 40 154.33 -22.87 -15.79
N ILE A 41 153.76 -23.56 -16.78
CA ILE A 41 152.31 -23.67 -16.98
C ILE A 41 151.91 -25.14 -17.00
N VAL A 42 151.07 -25.53 -16.05
CA VAL A 42 150.60 -26.91 -15.88
C VAL A 42 149.20 -27.06 -16.48
N ILE A 43 149.09 -27.81 -17.58
CA ILE A 43 147.82 -28.09 -18.25
C ILE A 43 147.41 -29.53 -17.94
N LYS A 44 146.26 -29.67 -17.29
CA LYS A 44 145.77 -30.93 -16.74
C LYS A 44 144.42 -31.29 -17.34
N ARG A 45 144.32 -32.49 -17.89
CA ARG A 45 143.09 -33.06 -18.42
C ARG A 45 142.75 -34.35 -17.67
N THR A 46 141.57 -34.38 -17.08
CA THR A 46 141.01 -35.59 -16.45
C THR A 46 139.83 -36.08 -17.30
N VAL A 47 139.83 -37.37 -17.65
CA VAL A 47 138.79 -38.03 -18.43
C VAL A 47 138.20 -39.17 -17.62
N ALA A 48 136.88 -39.22 -17.50
CA ALA A 48 136.15 -40.31 -16.84
C ALA A 48 135.51 -41.26 -17.86
N ARG A 49 135.14 -42.47 -17.42
CA ARG A 49 134.54 -43.52 -18.28
C ARG A 49 133.18 -43.13 -18.89
N ASP A 50 132.50 -42.13 -18.32
CA ASP A 50 131.27 -41.53 -18.85
C ASP A 50 131.51 -40.60 -20.07
N GLY A 51 132.77 -40.42 -20.48
CA GLY A 51 133.17 -39.53 -21.57
C GLY A 51 133.34 -38.07 -21.15
N THR A 52 133.05 -37.70 -19.90
CA THR A 52 133.27 -36.33 -19.42
C THR A 52 134.76 -36.03 -19.38
N SER A 53 135.14 -34.91 -20.00
CA SER A 53 136.51 -34.39 -20.00
C SER A 53 136.54 -33.08 -19.21
N GLN A 54 137.24 -33.10 -18.08
CA GLN A 54 137.49 -31.92 -17.26
C GLN A 54 138.87 -31.34 -17.60
N TYR A 55 138.94 -30.01 -17.64
CA TYR A 55 140.09 -29.24 -18.09
C TYR A 55 140.52 -28.29 -16.98
N PHE A 56 141.82 -28.24 -16.71
CA PHE A 56 142.43 -27.43 -15.67
C PHE A 56 143.70 -26.77 -16.18
N LEU A 57 143.95 -25.54 -15.73
CA LEU A 57 145.12 -24.73 -16.01
C LEU A 57 145.67 -24.24 -14.66
N ASN A 58 146.92 -24.56 -14.34
CA ASN A 58 147.53 -24.33 -13.02
C ASN A 58 146.58 -24.78 -11.88
N ASN A 59 146.09 -26.02 -11.98
CA ASN A 59 145.04 -26.66 -11.16
C ASN A 59 143.66 -25.95 -11.10
N THR A 60 143.47 -24.79 -11.73
CA THR A 60 142.18 -24.08 -11.78
C THR A 60 141.30 -24.65 -12.89
N ARG A 61 140.06 -25.04 -12.55
CA ARG A 61 139.10 -25.62 -13.51
C ARG A 61 138.61 -24.58 -14.52
N CYS A 62 138.75 -24.87 -15.81
CA CYS A 62 138.38 -23.99 -16.91
C CYS A 62 137.57 -24.72 -17.99
N ARG A 63 137.03 -23.99 -18.96
CA ARG A 63 136.28 -24.55 -20.09
C ARG A 63 137.26 -24.98 -21.19
N ARG A 64 136.87 -25.97 -22.01
CA ARG A 64 137.67 -26.39 -23.17
C ARG A 64 138.03 -25.23 -24.11
N LYS A 65 137.10 -24.28 -24.33
CA LYS A 65 137.34 -23.06 -25.12
C LYS A 65 138.51 -22.24 -24.57
N ASP A 66 138.63 -22.14 -23.25
CA ASP A 66 139.61 -21.28 -22.58
C ASP A 66 141.02 -21.84 -22.82
N ILE A 67 141.23 -23.15 -22.64
CA ILE A 67 142.50 -23.81 -23.00
C ILE A 67 142.78 -23.73 -24.51
N THR A 68 141.76 -23.91 -25.36
CA THR A 68 141.94 -23.72 -26.81
C THR A 68 142.34 -22.27 -27.16
N SER A 69 141.90 -21.26 -26.39
CA SER A 69 142.26 -19.85 -26.62
C SER A 69 143.70 -19.48 -26.22
N ILE A 70 144.33 -20.34 -25.41
CA ILE A 70 145.73 -20.23 -25.00
C ILE A 70 146.64 -20.81 -26.11
N PHE A 71 146.32 -22.00 -26.64
CA PHE A 71 147.08 -22.61 -27.74
C PHE A 71 146.81 -22.00 -29.13
N LEU A 72 145.73 -21.23 -29.30
CA LEU A 72 145.42 -20.50 -30.54
C LEU A 72 146.48 -19.43 -30.82
N GLY A 73 147.25 -19.64 -31.89
CA GLY A 73 148.40 -18.83 -32.29
C GLY A 73 149.75 -19.31 -31.74
N THR A 74 149.82 -20.39 -30.96
CA THR A 74 151.10 -20.98 -30.50
C THR A 74 151.52 -22.20 -31.33
N GLY A 75 150.86 -22.44 -32.46
CA GLY A 75 151.06 -23.62 -33.32
C GLY A 75 150.57 -24.97 -32.74
N LEU A 76 150.19 -25.02 -31.45
CA LEU A 76 149.78 -26.23 -30.71
C LEU A 76 148.26 -26.39 -30.55
N GLY A 77 147.46 -25.69 -31.37
CA GLY A 77 146.01 -25.79 -31.37
C GLY A 77 145.46 -27.17 -31.80
N PRO A 78 144.14 -27.39 -31.79
CA PRO A 78 143.51 -28.64 -32.24
C PRO A 78 143.62 -28.91 -33.76
N ARG A 79 144.35 -28.07 -34.49
CA ARG A 79 144.81 -28.24 -35.88
C ARG A 79 146.28 -27.85 -35.98
N SER A 80 147.07 -28.32 -35.02
CA SER A 80 148.50 -28.05 -34.84
C SER A 80 149.31 -28.43 -36.09
N TYR A 81 150.28 -27.59 -36.44
CA TYR A 81 151.37 -27.95 -37.36
C TYR A 81 152.65 -28.36 -36.59
N ALA A 82 152.71 -28.09 -35.28
CA ALA A 82 153.87 -28.35 -34.42
C ALA A 82 153.91 -29.79 -33.87
N ILE A 83 152.85 -30.59 -34.10
CA ILE A 83 152.79 -32.02 -33.73
C ILE A 83 152.59 -32.84 -35.01
N ILE A 84 153.60 -33.61 -35.40
CA ILE A 84 153.55 -34.46 -36.59
C ILE A 84 152.95 -35.82 -36.23
N GLU A 85 151.64 -35.97 -36.40
CA GLU A 85 150.99 -37.30 -36.35
C GLU A 85 151.45 -38.19 -37.52
N GLN A 86 151.37 -39.51 -37.34
CA GLN A 86 151.56 -40.44 -38.46
C GLN A 86 150.53 -40.15 -39.58
N GLY A 87 151.01 -40.04 -40.82
CA GLY A 87 150.19 -39.65 -41.97
C GLY A 87 149.74 -38.18 -41.98
N MET A 88 150.26 -37.30 -41.10
CA MET A 88 149.98 -35.86 -41.16
C MET A 88 150.56 -35.22 -42.42
N VAL A 89 151.77 -35.64 -42.84
CA VAL A 89 152.45 -35.08 -44.03
C VAL A 89 151.63 -35.31 -45.31
N SER A 90 151.12 -36.52 -45.54
CA SER A 90 150.23 -36.81 -46.67
C SER A 90 148.93 -36.00 -46.58
N ARG A 91 148.29 -35.95 -45.40
CA ARG A 91 147.10 -35.11 -45.15
C ARG A 91 147.33 -33.61 -45.43
N LEU A 92 148.56 -33.11 -45.32
CA LEU A 92 148.93 -31.72 -45.60
C LEU A 92 149.18 -31.47 -47.09
N ILE A 93 149.68 -32.46 -47.82
CA ILE A 93 149.87 -32.42 -49.28
C ILE A 93 148.52 -32.55 -50.00
N ASP A 94 147.64 -33.45 -49.56
CA ASP A 94 146.34 -33.74 -50.17
C ASP A 94 145.20 -32.79 -49.70
N ALA A 95 145.50 -31.81 -48.84
CA ALA A 95 144.51 -30.92 -48.22
C ALA A 95 143.81 -30.02 -49.25
N LYS A 96 142.48 -29.89 -49.14
CA LYS A 96 141.72 -28.94 -49.97
C LYS A 96 142.08 -27.47 -49.62
N PRO A 97 141.90 -26.51 -50.54
CA PRO A 97 142.24 -25.10 -50.28
C PRO A 97 141.63 -24.52 -49.00
N ASP A 98 140.37 -24.83 -48.67
CA ASP A 98 139.74 -24.37 -47.42
C ASP A 98 140.27 -25.04 -46.15
N GLU A 99 140.82 -26.25 -46.27
CA GLU A 99 141.43 -27.00 -45.17
C GLU A 99 142.86 -26.51 -44.94
N MET A 100 143.65 -26.43 -46.02
CA MET A 100 144.99 -25.83 -46.05
C MET A 100 144.97 -24.38 -45.54
N ARG A 101 143.94 -23.61 -45.92
CA ARG A 101 143.72 -22.24 -45.44
C ARG A 101 143.66 -22.15 -43.92
N VAL A 102 143.10 -23.14 -43.20
CA VAL A 102 143.05 -23.07 -41.73
C VAL A 102 144.44 -23.24 -41.12
N TYR A 103 145.28 -24.11 -41.69
CA TYR A 103 146.69 -24.24 -41.25
C TYR A 103 147.50 -22.97 -41.58
N LEU A 104 147.25 -22.34 -42.73
CA LEU A 104 147.88 -21.06 -43.10
C LEU A 104 147.40 -19.89 -42.23
N GLU A 105 146.11 -19.81 -41.88
CA GLU A 105 145.57 -18.79 -40.98
C GLU A 105 146.06 -18.94 -39.53
N GLU A 106 146.37 -20.17 -39.09
CA GLU A 106 146.99 -20.44 -37.80
C GLU A 106 148.50 -20.12 -37.80
N ALA A 107 149.23 -20.51 -38.86
CA ALA A 107 150.65 -20.16 -39.02
C ALA A 107 150.89 -18.64 -39.18
N ALA A 108 149.91 -17.91 -39.75
CA ALA A 108 149.90 -16.46 -39.79
C ALA A 108 149.35 -15.79 -38.50
N GLY A 109 148.93 -16.58 -37.50
CA GLY A 109 148.45 -16.09 -36.20
C GLY A 109 147.07 -15.39 -36.20
N ILE A 110 146.38 -15.30 -37.34
CA ILE A 110 145.17 -14.47 -37.49
C ILE A 110 143.87 -15.12 -36.98
N SER A 111 143.87 -16.43 -36.69
CA SER A 111 142.73 -17.18 -36.14
C SER A 111 142.07 -16.49 -34.94
N LYS A 112 142.89 -15.98 -34.01
CA LYS A 112 142.46 -15.36 -32.74
C LYS A 112 141.68 -14.06 -32.93
N TYR A 113 141.96 -13.31 -33.99
CA TYR A 113 141.21 -12.11 -34.37
C TYR A 113 139.89 -12.47 -35.08
N LYS A 114 139.95 -13.43 -36.02
CA LYS A 114 138.83 -13.87 -36.85
C LYS A 114 137.64 -14.39 -36.03
N GLU A 115 137.89 -15.21 -35.01
CA GLU A 115 136.84 -15.75 -34.13
C GLU A 115 136.23 -14.67 -33.21
N ARG A 116 137.06 -13.77 -32.63
CA ARG A 116 136.57 -12.62 -31.83
C ARG A 116 135.66 -11.70 -32.63
N ARG A 117 136.00 -11.43 -33.89
CA ARG A 117 135.16 -10.65 -34.80
C ARG A 117 133.80 -11.33 -35.01
N ARG A 118 133.77 -12.63 -35.30
CA ARG A 118 132.55 -13.41 -35.52
C ARG A 118 131.63 -13.45 -34.29
N GLU A 119 132.19 -13.60 -33.10
CA GLU A 119 131.44 -13.54 -31.84
C GLU A 119 130.81 -12.15 -31.63
N THR A 120 131.56 -11.08 -31.93
CA THR A 120 131.08 -9.70 -31.84
C THR A 120 129.96 -9.39 -32.84
N GLU A 121 130.11 -9.82 -34.10
CA GLU A 121 129.07 -9.67 -35.14
C GLU A 121 127.75 -10.38 -34.77
N ASN A 122 127.84 -11.59 -34.18
CA ASN A 122 126.66 -12.30 -33.68
C ASN A 122 126.03 -11.60 -32.47
N ARG A 123 126.83 -11.06 -31.55
CA ARG A 123 126.31 -10.30 -30.40
C ARG A 123 125.60 -9.01 -30.83
N ILE A 124 126.15 -8.30 -31.82
CA ILE A 124 125.50 -7.11 -32.40
C ILE A 124 124.17 -7.48 -33.07
N ARG A 125 124.10 -8.62 -33.78
CA ARG A 125 122.87 -9.13 -34.38
C ARG A 125 121.78 -9.35 -33.32
N HIS A 126 122.04 -10.17 -32.31
CA HIS A 126 121.08 -10.42 -31.23
C HIS A 126 120.65 -9.16 -30.46
N THR A 127 121.53 -8.15 -30.35
CA THR A 127 121.14 -6.85 -29.79
C THR A 127 120.14 -6.10 -30.70
N ARG A 128 120.29 -6.18 -32.03
CA ARG A 128 119.31 -5.62 -32.99
C ARG A 128 118.00 -6.39 -32.96
N ASP A 129 118.04 -7.72 -33.02
CA ASP A 129 116.86 -8.59 -32.94
C ASP A 129 116.01 -8.29 -31.67
N ASN A 130 116.68 -7.98 -30.55
CA ASN A 130 116.01 -7.60 -29.29
C ASN A 130 115.47 -6.15 -29.30
N LEU A 131 116.13 -5.21 -29.97
CA LEU A 131 115.64 -3.83 -30.12
C LEU A 131 114.42 -3.76 -31.04
N GLU A 132 114.37 -4.60 -32.08
CA GLU A 132 113.21 -4.74 -32.97
C GLU A 132 111.97 -5.18 -32.17
N ARG A 133 112.08 -6.26 -31.39
CA ARG A 133 111.00 -6.73 -30.49
C ARG A 133 110.58 -5.71 -29.44
N LEU A 134 111.49 -4.87 -28.95
CA LEU A 134 111.17 -3.79 -28.02
C LEU A 134 110.39 -2.66 -28.70
N ASN A 135 110.64 -2.40 -29.99
CA ASN A 135 109.81 -1.47 -30.77
C ASN A 135 108.43 -2.07 -31.07
N ASP A 136 108.34 -3.37 -31.42
CA ASP A 136 107.05 -4.05 -31.61
C ASP A 136 106.17 -3.98 -30.35
N LEU A 137 106.75 -4.33 -29.20
CA LEU A 137 106.07 -4.27 -27.90
C LEU A 137 105.67 -2.83 -27.54
N ARG A 138 106.53 -1.85 -27.82
CA ARG A 138 106.20 -0.43 -27.63
C ARG A 138 105.03 -0.02 -28.53
N GLU A 139 105.03 -0.41 -29.79
CA GLU A 139 103.91 -0.13 -30.70
C GLU A 139 102.60 -0.78 -30.24
N GLU A 140 102.65 -1.99 -29.71
CA GLU A 140 101.47 -2.64 -29.13
C GLU A 140 100.96 -1.86 -27.90
N VAL A 141 101.84 -1.46 -26.99
CA VAL A 141 101.48 -0.63 -25.84
C VAL A 141 100.94 0.74 -26.28
N ASP A 142 101.53 1.39 -27.29
CA ASP A 142 101.02 2.64 -27.87
C ASP A 142 99.62 2.44 -28.52
N LYS A 143 99.30 1.25 -29.04
CA LYS A 143 97.97 0.88 -29.55
C LYS A 143 96.98 0.63 -28.39
N GLN A 144 97.39 -0.07 -27.33
CA GLN A 144 96.59 -0.31 -26.13
C GLN A 144 96.27 1.00 -25.39
N ILE A 145 97.24 1.91 -25.22
CA ILE A 145 97.03 3.24 -24.62
C ILE A 145 95.99 4.04 -25.42
N LYS A 146 96.06 4.05 -26.76
CA LYS A 146 95.07 4.72 -27.61
C LYS A 146 93.67 4.10 -27.50
N HIS A 147 93.55 2.81 -27.21
CA HIS A 147 92.28 2.15 -26.93
C HIS A 147 91.72 2.56 -25.56
N LEU A 148 92.54 2.46 -24.50
CA LEU A 148 92.18 2.88 -23.14
C LEU A 148 91.78 4.36 -23.07
N GLN A 149 92.46 5.25 -23.79
CA GLN A 149 92.09 6.67 -23.88
C GLN A 149 90.71 6.89 -24.55
N ARG A 150 90.30 6.04 -25.49
CA ARG A 150 88.95 6.10 -26.08
C ARG A 150 87.89 5.61 -25.09
N GLN A 151 88.17 4.51 -24.38
CA GLN A 151 87.30 3.99 -23.32
C GLN A 151 87.12 4.99 -22.17
N ALA A 152 88.21 5.63 -21.72
CA ALA A 152 88.16 6.67 -20.69
C ALA A 152 87.24 7.83 -21.09
N ARG A 153 87.42 8.39 -22.28
CA ARG A 153 86.56 9.48 -22.81
C ARG A 153 85.09 9.07 -22.96
N GLN A 154 84.83 7.81 -23.30
CA GLN A 154 83.46 7.28 -23.35
C GLN A 154 82.86 7.15 -21.94
N ALA A 155 83.63 6.68 -20.96
CA ALA A 155 83.19 6.57 -19.56
C ALA A 155 83.00 7.93 -18.87
N GLU A 156 83.85 8.91 -19.17
CA GLU A 156 83.70 10.31 -18.75
C GLU A 156 82.40 10.90 -19.29
N ARG A 157 82.18 10.82 -20.61
CA ARG A 157 80.96 11.33 -21.24
C ARG A 157 79.70 10.57 -20.82
N TYR A 158 79.81 9.27 -20.53
CA TYR A 158 78.71 8.51 -19.93
C TYR A 158 78.37 9.01 -18.52
N LYS A 159 79.36 9.30 -17.66
CA LYS A 159 79.13 9.89 -16.33
C LYS A 159 78.46 11.26 -16.42
N GLU A 160 78.94 12.12 -17.31
CA GLU A 160 78.37 13.44 -17.57
C GLU A 160 76.90 13.33 -18.01
N LEU A 161 76.60 12.52 -19.03
CA LEU A 161 75.24 12.28 -19.50
C LEU A 161 74.33 11.66 -18.43
N LYS A 162 74.83 10.69 -17.64
CA LYS A 162 74.07 10.07 -16.53
C LYS A 162 73.80 11.04 -15.38
N GLN A 163 74.66 12.04 -15.18
CA GLN A 163 74.44 13.13 -14.23
C GLN A 163 73.40 14.13 -14.74
N GLN A 164 73.48 14.52 -16.02
CA GLN A 164 72.48 15.37 -16.68
C GLN A 164 71.09 14.71 -16.69
N GLU A 165 71.02 13.41 -17.01
CA GLU A 165 69.79 12.60 -16.98
C GLU A 165 69.14 12.62 -15.59
N ARG A 166 69.92 12.35 -14.53
CA ARG A 166 69.43 12.39 -13.14
C ARG A 166 68.96 13.77 -12.70
N GLN A 167 69.62 14.83 -13.15
CA GLN A 167 69.21 16.19 -12.86
C GLN A 167 67.88 16.53 -13.56
N LEU A 168 67.77 16.26 -14.86
CA LEU A 168 66.54 16.49 -15.64
C LEU A 168 65.37 15.63 -15.14
N GLU A 169 65.63 14.40 -14.70
CA GLU A 169 64.63 13.52 -14.07
C GLU A 169 64.13 14.11 -12.74
N ALA A 170 65.03 14.62 -11.88
CA ALA A 170 64.66 15.29 -10.64
C ALA A 170 63.90 16.61 -10.86
N GLU A 171 64.31 17.41 -11.84
CA GLU A 171 63.62 18.65 -12.25
C GLU A 171 62.21 18.35 -12.79
N LEU A 172 62.07 17.33 -13.65
CA LEU A 172 60.77 16.87 -14.16
C LEU A 172 59.85 16.35 -13.03
N LEU A 173 60.40 15.63 -12.06
CA LEU A 173 59.64 15.16 -10.89
C LEU A 173 59.22 16.32 -9.98
N ALA A 174 60.07 17.33 -9.78
CA ALA A 174 59.74 18.53 -9.02
C ALA A 174 58.62 19.36 -9.68
N ILE A 175 58.67 19.53 -11.01
CA ILE A 175 57.62 20.21 -11.78
C ILE A 175 56.29 19.45 -11.67
N ARG A 176 56.31 18.11 -11.80
CA ARG A 176 55.11 17.26 -11.65
C ARG A 176 54.53 17.33 -10.24
N LEU A 177 55.37 17.30 -9.21
CA LEU A 177 54.95 17.41 -7.81
C LEU A 177 54.31 18.77 -7.55
N THR A 178 54.90 19.86 -8.04
CA THR A 178 54.34 21.22 -7.92
C THR A 178 52.96 21.31 -8.59
N ALA A 179 52.82 20.82 -9.81
CA ALA A 179 51.53 20.82 -10.51
C ALA A 179 50.46 19.96 -9.81
N MET A 180 50.84 18.81 -9.23
CA MET A 180 49.93 17.99 -8.42
C MET A 180 49.54 18.68 -7.10
N GLN A 181 50.46 19.43 -6.49
CA GLN A 181 50.20 20.23 -5.29
C GLN A 181 49.21 21.36 -5.60
N GLU A 182 49.41 22.09 -6.71
CA GLU A 182 48.52 23.14 -7.19
C GLU A 182 47.12 22.62 -7.53
N GLU A 183 46.98 21.44 -8.16
CA GLU A 183 45.66 20.83 -8.35
C GLU A 183 45.04 20.42 -7.01
N LEU A 184 45.79 19.78 -6.11
CA LEU A 184 45.30 19.36 -4.79
C LEU A 184 44.77 20.55 -3.97
N ASP A 185 45.48 21.68 -3.98
CA ASP A 185 45.07 22.89 -3.28
C ASP A 185 43.83 23.54 -3.93
N GLN A 186 43.72 23.53 -5.27
CA GLN A 186 42.50 23.95 -5.98
C GLN A 186 41.30 23.05 -5.65
N ARG A 187 41.49 21.72 -5.59
CA ARG A 187 40.44 20.76 -5.21
C ARG A 187 40.00 20.97 -3.76
N ASN A 188 40.94 21.19 -2.83
CA ASN A 188 40.65 21.48 -1.43
C ASN A 188 39.90 22.81 -1.25
N ALA A 189 40.29 23.87 -1.97
CA ALA A 189 39.57 25.15 -1.96
C ALA A 189 38.13 25.00 -2.51
N GLY A 190 37.96 24.24 -3.60
CA GLY A 190 36.64 23.90 -4.15
C GLY A 190 35.78 23.09 -3.19
N LEU A 191 36.37 22.09 -2.52
CA LEU A 191 35.71 21.28 -1.49
C LEU A 191 35.26 22.14 -0.31
N SER A 192 36.14 23.01 0.20
CA SER A 192 35.82 23.93 1.29
C SER A 192 34.66 24.87 0.93
N GLN A 193 34.64 25.44 -0.28
CA GLN A 193 33.49 26.25 -0.73
C GLN A 193 32.21 25.42 -0.85
N ALA A 194 32.29 24.17 -1.30
CA ALA A 194 31.12 23.28 -1.38
C ALA A 194 30.57 22.95 0.01
N SER A 195 31.43 22.64 0.98
CA SER A 195 31.06 22.42 2.38
C SER A 195 30.38 23.65 2.99
N THR A 196 30.96 24.85 2.85
CA THR A 196 30.35 26.08 3.39
C THR A 196 28.98 26.38 2.75
N ARG A 197 28.81 26.12 1.45
CA ARG A 197 27.50 26.27 0.77
C ARG A 197 26.48 25.24 1.28
N LEU A 198 26.91 24.00 1.52
CA LEU A 198 26.06 22.95 2.09
C LEU A 198 25.63 23.27 3.52
N GLU A 199 26.55 23.77 4.36
CA GLU A 199 26.25 24.21 5.72
C GLU A 199 25.27 25.39 5.74
N SER A 200 25.43 26.38 4.84
CA SER A 200 24.45 27.45 4.64
C SER A 200 23.09 26.88 4.26
N ALA A 201 23.01 26.04 3.23
CA ALA A 201 21.75 25.47 2.77
C ALA A 201 21.03 24.63 3.85
N ILE A 202 21.77 23.93 4.71
CA ILE A 202 21.23 23.20 5.86
C ILE A 202 20.71 24.17 6.95
N ALA A 203 21.39 25.30 7.18
CA ALA A 203 20.90 26.33 8.10
C ALA A 203 19.65 27.03 7.55
N ASP A 204 19.62 27.36 6.26
CA ASP A 204 18.48 27.95 5.56
C ASP A 204 17.28 26.99 5.57
N GLN A 205 17.49 25.70 5.28
CA GLN A 205 16.46 24.65 5.38
C GLN A 205 15.86 24.61 6.80
N ARG A 206 16.69 24.52 7.84
CA ARG A 206 16.23 24.48 9.25
C ARG A 206 15.48 25.74 9.66
N SER A 207 15.86 26.89 9.12
CA SER A 207 15.17 28.17 9.33
C SER A 207 13.77 28.15 8.71
N VAL A 208 13.63 27.60 7.50
CA VAL A 208 12.34 27.39 6.82
C VAL A 208 11.48 26.36 7.55
N GLU A 209 12.04 25.23 7.97
CA GLU A 209 11.34 24.20 8.76
C GLU A 209 10.79 24.77 10.07
N ALA A 210 11.60 25.54 10.81
CA ALA A 210 11.15 26.24 12.02
C ALA A 210 10.16 27.39 11.74
N GLY A 211 10.12 27.93 10.52
CA GLY A 211 9.10 28.87 10.06
C GLY A 211 7.76 28.19 9.75
N ILE A 212 7.81 27.01 9.11
CA ILE A 212 6.63 26.18 8.81
C ILE A 212 5.95 25.73 10.10
N GLU A 213 6.71 25.31 11.11
CA GLU A 213 6.11 24.82 12.36
C GLU A 213 5.41 25.95 13.15
N ARG A 214 6.02 27.14 13.23
CA ARG A 214 5.33 28.32 13.80
C ARG A 214 4.08 28.72 13.02
N ALA A 215 4.09 28.58 11.70
CA ALA A 215 2.90 28.84 10.88
C ALA A 215 1.80 27.80 11.11
N ARG A 216 2.15 26.56 11.47
CA ARG A 216 1.18 25.53 11.90
C ARG A 216 0.62 25.83 13.29
N GLU A 217 1.45 26.18 14.26
CA GLU A 217 1.03 26.62 15.60
C GLU A 217 0.01 27.77 15.49
N GLN A 218 0.36 28.82 14.75
CA GLN A 218 -0.54 29.97 14.50
C GLN A 218 -1.81 29.59 13.73
N HIS A 219 -1.76 28.63 12.81
CA HIS A 219 -2.95 28.14 12.12
C HIS A 219 -3.88 27.38 13.07
N VAL A 220 -3.34 26.56 13.98
CA VAL A 220 -4.14 25.85 15.00
C VAL A 220 -4.80 26.86 15.94
N GLU A 221 -4.04 27.79 16.53
CA GLU A 221 -4.58 28.86 17.39
C GLU A 221 -5.70 29.66 16.69
N ALA A 222 -5.50 30.04 15.42
CA ALA A 222 -6.51 30.75 14.64
C ALA A 222 -7.74 29.90 14.30
N THR A 223 -7.57 28.58 14.12
CA THR A 223 -8.68 27.63 13.85
C THR A 223 -9.50 27.39 15.11
N GLU A 224 -8.86 27.24 16.28
CA GLU A 224 -9.53 27.12 17.58
C GLU A 224 -10.33 28.39 17.89
N ALA A 225 -9.70 29.57 17.77
CA ALA A 225 -10.38 30.86 17.97
C ALA A 225 -11.54 31.09 16.98
N PHE A 226 -11.44 30.59 15.73
CA PHE A 226 -12.53 30.62 14.77
C PHE A 226 -13.69 29.69 15.18
N ASN A 227 -13.38 28.46 15.60
CA ASN A 227 -14.39 27.48 16.04
C ASN A 227 -15.14 27.95 17.29
N ASP A 228 -14.44 28.56 18.25
CA ASP A 228 -15.05 29.18 19.43
C ASP A 228 -15.99 30.34 19.05
N ALA A 229 -15.53 31.23 18.17
CA ALA A 229 -16.35 32.34 17.66
C ALA A 229 -17.57 31.86 16.86
N GLN A 230 -17.43 30.80 16.05
CA GLN A 230 -18.52 30.18 15.31
C GLN A 230 -19.53 29.49 16.24
N THR A 231 -19.05 28.81 17.29
CA THR A 231 -19.89 28.17 18.32
C THR A 231 -20.69 29.22 19.09
N ALA A 232 -20.05 30.31 19.53
CA ALA A 232 -20.71 31.44 20.17
C ALA A 232 -21.73 32.11 19.24
N TYR A 233 -21.40 32.27 17.95
CA TYR A 233 -22.33 32.80 16.95
C TYR A 233 -23.59 31.94 16.80
N TYR A 234 -23.44 30.60 16.66
CA TYR A 234 -24.60 29.71 16.56
C TYR A 234 -25.43 29.64 17.85
N ALA A 235 -24.79 29.69 19.03
CA ALA A 235 -25.50 29.79 20.30
C ALA A 235 -26.38 31.06 20.35
N ILE A 236 -25.81 32.21 20.01
CA ILE A 236 -26.53 33.50 19.96
C ILE A 236 -27.64 33.48 18.90
N GLN A 237 -27.43 32.88 17.72
CA GLN A 237 -28.49 32.71 16.71
C GLN A 237 -29.63 31.79 17.19
N GLY A 238 -29.31 30.72 17.94
CA GLY A 238 -30.31 29.86 18.57
C GLY A 238 -31.12 30.58 19.64
N GLU A 239 -30.47 31.40 20.48
CA GLU A 239 -31.14 32.26 21.46
C GLU A 239 -32.04 33.30 20.77
N ILE A 240 -31.56 33.97 19.70
CA ILE A 240 -32.35 34.92 18.92
C ILE A 240 -33.59 34.23 18.32
N GLY A 241 -33.44 33.10 17.65
CA GLY A 241 -34.58 32.38 17.05
C GLY A 241 -35.60 31.90 18.10
N SER A 242 -35.13 31.46 19.26
CA SER A 242 -35.98 31.10 20.40
C SER A 242 -36.74 32.31 20.95
N LEU A 243 -36.07 33.45 21.12
CA LEU A 243 -36.67 34.70 21.58
C LEU A 243 -37.66 35.27 20.55
N GLU A 244 -37.36 35.22 19.25
CA GLU A 244 -38.28 35.67 18.20
C GLU A 244 -39.55 34.82 18.16
N GLN A 245 -39.44 33.49 18.27
CA GLN A 245 -40.59 32.59 18.34
C GLN A 245 -41.40 32.80 19.64
N ALA A 246 -40.74 33.04 20.78
CA ALA A 246 -41.39 33.39 22.02
C ALA A 246 -42.14 34.74 21.94
N ILE A 247 -41.53 35.76 21.32
CA ILE A 247 -42.15 37.07 21.06
C ILE A 247 -43.35 36.93 20.11
N LYS A 248 -43.25 36.08 19.08
CA LYS A 248 -44.34 35.78 18.16
C LYS A 248 -45.52 35.13 18.91
N HIS A 249 -45.29 34.05 19.65
CA HIS A 249 -46.32 33.40 20.45
C HIS A 249 -46.91 34.31 21.54
N ALA A 250 -46.11 35.18 22.16
CA ALA A 250 -46.61 36.18 23.10
C ALA A 250 -47.55 37.20 22.43
N ARG A 251 -47.23 37.65 21.20
CA ARG A 251 -48.10 38.53 20.40
C ARG A 251 -49.40 37.83 19.98
N GLU A 252 -49.31 36.59 19.49
CA GLU A 252 -50.46 35.76 19.11
C GLU A 252 -51.39 35.50 20.29
N ASN A 253 -50.84 35.11 21.45
CA ASN A 253 -51.61 34.92 22.67
C ASN A 253 -52.26 36.23 23.16
N ARG A 254 -51.54 37.36 23.15
CA ARG A 254 -52.11 38.66 23.53
C ARG A 254 -53.24 39.09 22.58
N GLN A 255 -53.09 38.85 21.28
CA GLN A 255 -54.14 39.15 20.30
C GLN A 255 -55.40 38.30 20.56
N ARG A 256 -55.23 37.00 20.79
CA ARG A 256 -56.35 36.10 21.12
C ARG A 256 -57.03 36.52 22.43
N GLN A 257 -56.26 36.80 23.49
CA GLN A 257 -56.80 37.29 24.76
C GLN A 257 -57.56 38.63 24.62
N GLN A 258 -57.09 39.54 23.75
CA GLN A 258 -57.79 40.79 23.47
C GLN A 258 -59.12 40.56 22.72
N GLN A 259 -59.19 39.56 21.84
CA GLN A 259 -60.42 39.15 21.17
C GLN A 259 -61.39 38.47 22.15
N GLU A 260 -60.90 37.51 22.93
CA GLU A 260 -61.64 36.83 24.01
C GLU A 260 -62.25 37.84 25.01
N LEU A 261 -61.48 38.88 25.39
CA LEU A 261 -61.95 39.99 26.22
C LEU A 261 -63.02 40.84 25.52
N THR A 262 -62.79 41.26 24.28
CA THR A 262 -63.78 42.06 23.51
C THR A 262 -65.11 41.31 23.36
N ASP A 263 -65.05 40.01 23.07
CA ASP A 263 -66.23 39.16 22.96
C ASP A 263 -66.91 38.94 24.32
N ALA A 264 -66.15 38.91 25.42
CA ALA A 264 -66.69 38.83 26.77
C ALA A 264 -67.36 40.14 27.20
N GLU A 265 -66.77 41.30 26.91
CA GLU A 265 -67.35 42.63 27.13
C GLU A 265 -68.65 42.82 26.31
N ALA A 266 -68.64 42.40 25.04
CA ALA A 266 -69.84 42.44 24.20
C ALA A 266 -70.96 41.51 24.72
N ARG A 267 -70.63 40.31 25.19
CA ARG A 267 -71.60 39.40 25.83
C ARG A 267 -72.12 39.94 27.17
N LEU A 268 -71.26 40.57 27.97
CA LEU A 268 -71.66 41.21 29.23
C LEU A 268 -72.64 42.36 28.96
N ALA A 269 -72.34 43.23 27.98
CA ALA A 269 -73.24 44.31 27.57
C ALA A 269 -74.59 43.78 27.04
N GLY A 270 -74.58 42.68 26.28
CA GLY A 270 -75.78 41.97 25.85
C GLY A 270 -76.63 41.48 27.02
N LEU A 271 -76.02 40.75 27.96
CA LEU A 271 -76.68 40.21 29.15
C LEU A 271 -77.24 41.30 30.08
N VAL A 272 -76.52 42.41 30.27
CA VAL A 272 -77.04 43.59 31.01
C VAL A 272 -78.28 44.15 30.30
N GLY A 273 -78.21 44.32 28.98
CA GLY A 273 -79.36 44.74 28.16
C GLY A 273 -80.48 43.70 28.01
N GLU A 274 -80.32 42.48 28.53
CA GLU A 274 -81.40 41.49 28.70
C GLU A 274 -81.99 41.60 30.11
N ILE A 275 -81.14 41.65 31.15
CA ILE A 275 -81.54 41.89 32.55
C ILE A 275 -82.37 43.18 32.69
N ASP A 276 -81.98 44.28 32.03
CA ASP A 276 -82.74 45.54 32.04
C ASP A 276 -84.14 45.40 31.43
N LYS A 277 -84.30 44.53 30.41
CA LYS A 277 -85.63 44.24 29.80
C LYS A 277 -86.45 43.34 30.71
N ASP A 278 -85.84 42.31 31.29
CA ASP A 278 -86.51 41.36 32.16
C ASP A 278 -86.99 42.05 33.45
N GLN A 279 -86.20 42.98 34.01
CA GLN A 279 -86.62 43.84 35.12
C GLN A 279 -87.80 44.76 34.73
N ALA A 280 -87.78 45.36 33.53
CA ALA A 280 -88.89 46.18 33.05
C ALA A 280 -90.17 45.36 32.82
N GLN A 281 -90.06 44.15 32.26
CA GLN A 281 -91.20 43.22 32.10
C GLN A 281 -91.73 42.73 33.45
N LEU A 282 -90.84 42.42 34.40
CA LEU A 282 -91.22 42.00 35.75
C LEU A 282 -91.98 43.12 36.48
N ALA A 283 -91.49 44.36 36.42
CA ALA A 283 -92.20 45.51 36.97
C ALA A 283 -93.56 45.76 36.30
N GLU A 284 -93.70 45.52 34.98
CA GLU A 284 -95.00 45.60 34.30
C GLU A 284 -95.95 44.47 34.76
N LEU A 285 -95.44 43.25 34.92
CA LEU A 285 -96.22 42.11 35.40
C LEU A 285 -96.65 42.26 36.85
N GLU A 286 -95.79 42.78 37.73
CA GLU A 286 -96.14 43.14 39.11
C GLU A 286 -97.22 44.23 39.15
N ALA A 287 -97.10 45.29 38.33
CA ALA A 287 -98.12 46.33 38.22
C ALA A 287 -99.47 45.78 37.70
N ARG A 288 -99.45 44.85 36.75
CA ARG A 288 -100.65 44.14 36.26
C ARG A 288 -101.26 43.22 37.33
N LEU A 289 -100.44 42.51 38.11
CA LEU A 289 -100.91 41.67 39.22
C LEU A 289 -101.63 42.51 40.29
N VAL A 290 -101.03 43.64 40.71
CA VAL A 290 -101.64 44.57 41.68
C VAL A 290 -102.97 45.17 41.18
N GLN A 291 -103.18 45.26 39.86
CA GLN A 291 -104.49 45.65 39.29
C GLN A 291 -105.49 44.49 39.25
N LEU A 292 -105.05 43.26 38.96
CA LEU A 292 -105.91 42.08 38.81
C LEU A 292 -106.29 41.42 40.14
N GLU A 293 -105.51 41.63 41.21
CA GLU A 293 -105.77 41.07 42.54
C GLU A 293 -107.10 41.56 43.16
N PRO A 294 -107.44 42.88 43.19
CA PRO A 294 -108.75 43.33 43.66
C PRO A 294 -109.91 42.89 42.75
N ASP A 295 -109.70 42.81 41.43
CA ASP A 295 -110.71 42.26 40.50
C ASP A 295 -111.00 40.78 40.81
N LEU A 296 -109.98 39.99 41.18
CA LEU A 296 -110.10 38.60 41.59
C LEU A 296 -110.78 38.44 42.96
N GLU A 297 -110.47 39.30 43.94
CA GLU A 297 -111.20 39.33 45.21
C GLU A 297 -112.67 39.69 45.01
N GLN A 298 -112.96 40.70 44.18
CA GLN A 298 -114.34 41.09 43.86
C GLN A 298 -115.09 39.97 43.12
N ALA A 299 -114.44 39.26 42.19
CA ALA A 299 -115.02 38.11 41.50
C ALA A 299 -115.34 36.95 42.47
N ARG A 300 -114.44 36.63 43.41
CA ARG A 300 -114.66 35.61 44.45
C ARG A 300 -115.79 35.99 45.41
N ALA A 301 -115.83 37.23 45.86
CA ALA A 301 -116.93 37.72 46.71
C ALA A 301 -118.29 37.67 45.97
N LEU A 302 -118.29 37.93 44.66
CA LEU A 302 -119.48 37.77 43.81
C LEU A 302 -119.89 36.30 43.69
N GLU A 303 -118.94 35.39 43.43
CA GLU A 303 -119.14 33.93 43.39
C GLU A 303 -119.73 33.40 44.70
N GLU A 304 -119.13 33.71 45.84
CA GLU A 304 -119.61 33.29 47.16
C GLU A 304 -121.01 33.82 47.47
N SER A 305 -121.28 35.11 47.14
CA SER A 305 -122.62 35.69 47.29
C SER A 305 -123.66 35.04 46.37
N SER A 306 -123.26 34.58 45.18
CA SER A 306 -124.10 33.89 44.21
C SER A 306 -124.40 32.47 44.66
N ALA A 307 -123.39 31.72 45.14
CA ALA A 307 -123.56 30.38 45.72
C ALA A 307 -124.48 30.41 46.95
N ALA A 308 -124.25 31.37 47.86
CA ALA A 308 -125.12 31.59 49.02
C ALA A 308 -126.54 32.09 48.65
N ASN A 309 -126.76 32.55 47.42
CA ASN A 309 -128.09 32.86 46.89
C ASN A 309 -128.74 31.66 46.21
N LEU A 310 -127.96 30.86 45.46
CA LEU A 310 -128.39 29.60 44.86
C LEU A 310 -128.89 28.63 45.93
N GLN A 311 -128.10 28.41 47.01
CA GLN A 311 -128.49 27.53 48.11
C GLN A 311 -129.84 27.97 48.73
N ARG A 312 -130.05 29.26 48.98
CA ARG A 312 -131.33 29.77 49.51
C ARG A 312 -132.50 29.57 48.53
N VAL A 313 -132.26 29.61 47.22
CA VAL A 313 -133.26 29.31 46.20
C VAL A 313 -133.55 27.81 46.13
N GLU A 314 -132.54 26.94 46.30
CA GLU A 314 -132.68 25.48 46.36
C GLU A 314 -133.40 25.01 47.64
N GLU A 315 -133.12 25.63 48.79
CA GLU A 315 -133.84 25.44 50.05
C GLU A 315 -135.31 25.89 49.91
N ALA A 316 -135.58 27.03 49.27
CA ALA A 316 -136.94 27.48 48.99
C ALA A 316 -137.68 26.58 47.99
N LEU A 317 -136.98 26.09 46.95
CA LEU A 317 -137.53 25.19 45.94
C LEU A 317 -137.85 23.81 46.52
N THR A 318 -136.98 23.25 47.37
CA THR A 318 -137.22 21.97 48.05
C THR A 318 -138.36 22.08 49.05
N ALA A 319 -138.43 23.15 49.85
CA ALA A 319 -139.58 23.43 50.71
C ALA A 319 -140.90 23.56 49.92
N TRP A 320 -140.88 24.23 48.77
CA TRP A 320 -142.04 24.32 47.87
C TRP A 320 -142.42 22.97 47.26
N GLN A 321 -141.44 22.15 46.86
CA GLN A 321 -141.67 20.79 46.36
C GLN A 321 -142.28 19.88 47.43
N THR A 322 -141.83 19.97 48.68
CA THR A 322 -142.44 19.22 49.80
C THR A 322 -143.89 19.62 50.00
N GLY A 323 -144.19 20.92 50.12
CA GLY A 323 -145.58 21.40 50.27
C GLY A 323 -146.47 21.08 49.06
N TRP A 324 -145.92 21.09 47.84
CA TRP A 324 -146.63 20.65 46.63
C TRP A 324 -146.87 19.13 46.60
N HIS A 325 -146.00 18.34 47.22
CA HIS A 325 -146.16 16.89 47.36
C HIS A 325 -147.21 16.54 48.42
N GLU A 326 -147.19 17.24 49.57
CA GLU A 326 -148.22 17.15 50.61
C GLU A 326 -149.61 17.54 50.06
N PHE A 327 -149.71 18.68 49.37
CA PHE A 327 -150.94 19.09 48.68
C PHE A 327 -151.39 18.07 47.61
N ASN A 328 -150.46 17.43 46.88
CA ASN A 328 -150.80 16.34 45.97
C ASN A 328 -151.28 15.08 46.69
N LEU A 329 -150.83 14.83 47.91
CA LEU A 329 -151.26 13.69 48.72
C LEU A 329 -152.68 13.93 49.24
N GLU A 330 -152.95 15.10 49.84
CA GLU A 330 -154.31 15.52 50.23
C GLU A 330 -155.27 15.54 49.03
N TYR A 331 -154.85 16.10 47.88
CA TYR A 331 -155.65 16.09 46.66
C TYR A 331 -155.95 14.67 46.17
N LYS A 332 -154.99 13.74 46.26
CA LYS A 332 -155.21 12.33 45.91
C LYS A 332 -156.08 11.59 46.93
N GLU A 333 -156.02 11.94 48.21
CA GLU A 333 -156.89 11.36 49.24
C GLU A 333 -158.34 11.85 49.11
N HIS A 334 -158.52 13.14 48.79
CA HIS A 334 -159.81 13.71 48.36
C HIS A 334 -160.29 13.12 47.03
N GLN A 335 -159.39 12.87 46.07
CA GLN A 335 -159.75 12.19 44.82
C GLN A 335 -160.12 10.72 45.09
N GLN A 336 -159.45 10.01 45.99
CA GLN A 336 -159.77 8.63 46.35
C GLN A 336 -161.10 8.53 47.10
N THR A 337 -161.38 9.42 48.06
CA THR A 337 -162.71 9.46 48.71
C THR A 337 -163.81 9.83 47.73
N SER A 338 -163.57 10.77 46.81
CA SER A 338 -164.49 11.06 45.70
C SER A 338 -164.66 9.88 44.75
N GLN A 339 -163.60 9.10 44.49
CA GLN A 339 -163.64 7.91 43.63
C GLN A 339 -164.31 6.71 44.34
N VAL A 340 -164.22 6.62 45.66
CA VAL A 340 -164.92 5.62 46.48
C VAL A 340 -166.42 5.91 46.50
N GLU A 341 -166.85 7.14 46.73
CA GLU A 341 -168.29 7.47 46.64
C GLU A 341 -168.81 7.44 45.19
N ARG A 342 -167.97 7.77 44.19
CA ARG A 342 -168.31 7.59 42.78
C ARG A 342 -168.46 6.11 42.40
N THR A 343 -167.54 5.24 42.82
CA THR A 343 -167.69 3.78 42.62
C THR A 343 -168.85 3.20 43.44
N ARG A 344 -169.24 3.83 44.55
CA ARG A 344 -170.46 3.49 45.31
C ARG A 344 -171.75 3.84 44.56
N ILE A 345 -171.75 4.95 43.82
CA ILE A 345 -172.82 5.32 42.88
C ILE A 345 -172.83 4.35 41.69
N GLU A 346 -171.67 4.15 41.04
CA GLU A 346 -171.52 3.23 39.92
C GLU A 346 -171.93 1.80 40.32
N HIS A 347 -171.66 1.33 41.54
CA HIS A 347 -172.08 -0.01 42.01
C HIS A 347 -173.59 -0.12 42.33
N LEU A 348 -174.29 0.99 42.57
CA LEU A 348 -175.76 1.04 42.61
C LEU A 348 -176.35 1.04 41.18
N GLU A 349 -175.69 1.71 40.23
CA GLU A 349 -176.04 1.67 38.81
C GLU A 349 -175.73 0.30 38.18
N GLU A 350 -174.66 -0.38 38.60
CA GLU A 350 -174.34 -1.76 38.23
C GLU A 350 -175.36 -2.76 38.76
N ARG A 351 -176.00 -2.53 39.91
CA ARG A 351 -177.15 -3.35 40.33
C ARG A 351 -178.36 -3.18 39.40
N LEU A 352 -178.49 -2.04 38.73
CA LEU A 352 -179.48 -1.79 37.67
C LEU A 352 -179.03 -2.31 36.29
N ALA A 353 -177.72 -2.30 36.01
CA ALA A 353 -177.15 -2.70 34.71
C ALA A 353 -176.81 -4.19 34.61
N SER A 354 -176.43 -4.87 35.70
CA SER A 354 -176.15 -6.31 35.72
C SER A 354 -177.41 -7.15 35.46
N LEU A 355 -178.58 -6.68 35.89
CA LEU A 355 -179.89 -7.20 35.48
C LEU A 355 -180.18 -7.07 33.96
N ARG A 356 -179.39 -6.27 33.23
CA ARG A 356 -179.54 -6.01 31.78
C ARG A 356 -178.38 -6.52 30.93
N LYS A 357 -177.15 -6.61 31.47
CA LYS A 357 -175.95 -7.03 30.72
C LYS A 357 -175.43 -8.43 31.08
N ARG A 358 -176.06 -9.14 32.02
CA ARG A 358 -176.03 -10.62 32.06
C ARG A 358 -176.65 -11.26 30.79
N GLN A 359 -177.24 -10.45 29.91
CA GLN A 359 -177.80 -10.80 28.60
C GLN A 359 -176.79 -10.66 27.43
N ALA A 360 -175.58 -10.12 27.65
CA ALA A 360 -174.62 -9.87 26.56
C ALA A 360 -173.18 -10.18 27.01
N GLU A 361 -172.75 -11.37 26.62
CA GLU A 361 -171.42 -11.98 26.62
C GLU A 361 -170.26 -10.94 26.58
N LEU A 362 -169.20 -10.96 27.40
CA LEU A 362 -168.42 -12.05 28.01
C LEU A 362 -167.69 -12.99 27.02
N GLU A 363 -167.38 -12.45 25.84
CA GLU A 363 -166.17 -12.74 25.05
C GLU A 363 -165.26 -11.49 25.21
N SER A 364 -164.05 -11.47 25.78
CA SER A 364 -162.93 -12.43 25.87
C SER A 364 -162.28 -12.73 24.51
N GLU A 365 -160.95 -12.81 24.31
CA GLU A 365 -159.74 -12.45 25.11
C GLU A 365 -158.46 -12.77 24.27
N GLY A 366 -157.35 -12.04 24.41
CA GLY A 366 -155.99 -12.43 23.93
C GLY A 366 -155.61 -12.13 22.46
N GLN A 367 -154.37 -12.33 21.94
CA GLN A 367 -153.00 -12.64 22.47
C GLN A 367 -151.92 -12.03 21.50
N GLY A 368 -150.66 -11.74 21.87
CA GLY A 368 -149.44 -12.62 21.82
C GLY A 368 -148.43 -12.16 20.72
N ILE A 369 -147.20 -12.68 20.45
CA ILE A 369 -146.13 -13.47 21.15
C ILE A 369 -144.86 -13.50 20.22
N SER A 370 -143.62 -13.22 20.70
CA SER A 370 -142.31 -13.53 20.01
C SER A 370 -141.02 -13.15 20.81
N LEU A 371 -139.86 -13.79 20.51
CA LEU A 371 -138.45 -13.37 20.81
C LEU A 371 -137.45 -14.35 20.13
N ASP A 372 -136.52 -13.89 19.26
CA ASP A 372 -135.77 -14.82 18.34
C ASP A 372 -134.32 -14.42 17.92
N GLU A 373 -133.77 -13.27 18.32
CA GLU A 373 -132.59 -12.68 17.65
C GLU A 373 -131.20 -13.16 18.17
N PHE A 374 -131.12 -13.91 19.27
CA PHE A 374 -129.89 -13.99 20.07
C PHE A 374 -128.84 -15.03 19.62
N GLU A 375 -129.20 -16.06 18.86
CA GLU A 375 -128.29 -17.18 18.57
C GLU A 375 -127.24 -16.88 17.48
N GLN A 376 -127.50 -15.96 16.56
CA GLN A 376 -126.62 -15.75 15.39
C GLN A 376 -125.28 -15.07 15.73
N ALA A 377 -125.21 -14.29 16.81
CA ALA A 377 -124.03 -13.50 17.17
C ALA A 377 -122.83 -14.36 17.63
N LEU A 378 -123.07 -15.54 18.21
CA LEU A 378 -122.02 -16.32 18.87
C LEU A 378 -121.06 -17.04 17.89
N SER A 379 -121.48 -17.24 16.64
CA SER A 379 -120.77 -18.07 15.66
C SER A 379 -119.54 -17.38 15.04
N HIS A 380 -119.61 -16.06 14.81
CA HIS A 380 -118.52 -15.33 14.13
C HIS A 380 -117.22 -15.25 14.97
N ALA A 381 -117.35 -14.95 16.27
CA ALA A 381 -116.20 -14.63 17.13
C ALA A 381 -115.15 -15.76 17.22
N GLY A 382 -115.58 -17.03 17.10
CA GLY A 382 -114.68 -18.19 17.19
C GLY A 382 -113.81 -18.43 15.94
N HIS A 383 -114.05 -17.72 14.83
CA HIS A 383 -113.27 -17.90 13.60
C HIS A 383 -112.06 -16.96 13.50
N ASP A 384 -112.18 -15.74 14.02
CA ASP A 384 -111.12 -14.72 13.96
C ASP A 384 -109.94 -15.07 14.89
N GLU A 385 -110.21 -15.64 16.06
CA GLU A 385 -109.19 -16.07 17.04
C GLU A 385 -108.20 -17.10 16.45
N GLN A 386 -108.70 -18.06 15.66
CA GLN A 386 -107.85 -19.07 15.02
C GLN A 386 -106.95 -18.49 13.91
N GLN A 387 -107.41 -17.46 13.20
CA GLN A 387 -106.57 -16.79 12.19
C GLN A 387 -105.46 -15.96 12.84
N ALA A 388 -105.75 -15.28 13.94
CA ALA A 388 -104.76 -14.50 14.68
C ALA A 388 -103.60 -15.38 15.20
N GLN A 389 -103.92 -16.53 15.82
CA GLN A 389 -102.91 -17.44 16.37
C GLN A 389 -101.97 -17.97 15.27
N ALA A 390 -102.50 -18.38 14.12
CA ALA A 390 -101.72 -18.88 12.99
C ALA A 390 -100.79 -17.82 12.35
N ALA A 391 -101.08 -16.52 12.53
CA ALA A 391 -100.20 -15.43 12.11
C ALA A 391 -99.02 -15.22 13.09
N VAL A 392 -99.28 -15.33 14.40
CA VAL A 392 -98.25 -15.21 15.45
C VAL A 392 -97.17 -16.29 15.29
N ASP A 393 -97.57 -17.55 15.08
CA ASP A 393 -96.60 -18.65 14.95
C ASP A 393 -95.69 -18.51 13.70
N ARG A 394 -96.20 -17.95 12.60
CA ARG A 394 -95.39 -17.64 11.41
C ARG A 394 -94.37 -16.52 11.67
N LEU A 395 -94.78 -15.45 12.36
CA LEU A 395 -93.88 -14.36 12.75
C LEU A 395 -92.81 -14.84 13.73
N ALA A 396 -93.19 -15.65 14.72
CA ALA A 396 -92.27 -16.25 15.69
C ALA A 396 -91.29 -17.27 15.07
N ALA A 397 -91.61 -17.86 13.91
CA ALA A 397 -90.66 -18.65 13.12
C ALA A 397 -89.71 -17.77 12.31
N SER A 398 -90.24 -16.73 11.65
CA SER A 398 -89.44 -15.80 10.82
C SER A 398 -88.41 -15.01 11.65
N LEU A 399 -88.76 -14.62 12.88
CA LEU A 399 -87.85 -13.94 13.81
C LEU A 399 -86.64 -14.83 14.17
N ARG A 400 -86.87 -16.13 14.40
CA ARG A 400 -85.78 -17.08 14.73
C ARG A 400 -84.82 -17.34 13.57
N ASP A 401 -85.29 -17.32 12.33
CA ASP A 401 -84.40 -17.41 11.15
C ASP A 401 -83.55 -16.15 10.97
N THR A 402 -84.14 -14.97 11.20
CA THR A 402 -83.40 -13.69 11.11
C THR A 402 -82.38 -13.53 12.23
N ASP A 403 -82.69 -13.92 13.48
CA ASP A 403 -81.72 -13.94 14.58
C ASP A 403 -80.54 -14.90 14.30
N GLN A 404 -80.81 -16.11 13.77
CA GLN A 404 -79.75 -17.04 13.39
C GLN A 404 -78.87 -16.51 12.25
N ARG A 405 -79.46 -15.82 11.26
CA ARG A 405 -78.71 -15.13 10.20
C ARG A 405 -77.86 -13.99 10.75
N ILE A 406 -78.37 -13.18 11.67
CA ILE A 406 -77.62 -12.09 12.33
C ILE A 406 -76.43 -12.66 13.13
N ALA A 407 -76.61 -13.78 13.85
CA ALA A 407 -75.53 -14.45 14.58
C ALA A 407 -74.44 -14.99 13.63
N GLN A 408 -74.85 -15.64 12.52
CA GLN A 408 -73.91 -16.13 11.50
C GLN A 408 -73.13 -14.98 10.83
N LEU A 409 -73.80 -13.87 10.51
CA LEU A 409 -73.16 -12.69 9.92
C LEU A 409 -72.15 -12.04 10.87
N ARG A 410 -72.49 -11.85 12.15
CA ARG A 410 -71.56 -11.31 13.16
C ARG A 410 -70.33 -12.19 13.38
N THR A 411 -70.51 -13.51 13.40
CA THR A 411 -69.38 -14.45 13.50
C THR A 411 -68.46 -14.35 12.27
N ARG A 412 -69.04 -14.15 11.08
CA ARG A 412 -68.30 -13.98 9.83
C ARG A 412 -67.62 -12.61 9.72
N GLU A 413 -68.23 -11.56 10.26
CA GLU A 413 -67.65 -10.22 10.41
C GLU A 413 -66.43 -10.25 11.33
N GLN A 414 -66.52 -10.91 12.49
CA GLN A 414 -65.37 -11.08 13.40
C GLN A 414 -64.23 -11.90 12.76
N ALA A 415 -64.56 -12.97 12.01
CA ALA A 415 -63.55 -13.75 11.29
C ALA A 415 -62.84 -12.89 10.21
N LEU A 416 -63.60 -12.17 9.39
CA LEU A 416 -63.05 -11.26 8.36
C LEU A 416 -62.25 -10.10 8.97
N GLY A 417 -62.65 -9.59 10.14
CA GLY A 417 -61.88 -8.59 10.89
C GLY A 417 -60.54 -9.14 11.37
N GLY A 418 -60.50 -10.39 11.86
CA GLY A 418 -59.26 -11.08 12.23
C GLY A 418 -58.34 -11.34 11.03
N GLU A 419 -58.90 -11.73 9.88
CA GLU A 419 -58.15 -11.88 8.63
C GLU A 419 -57.61 -10.54 8.12
N LEU A 420 -58.41 -9.47 8.17
CA LEU A 420 -58.00 -8.11 7.80
C LEU A 420 -56.84 -7.61 8.65
N GLU A 421 -56.90 -7.81 9.97
CA GLU A 421 -55.86 -7.31 10.88
C GLU A 421 -54.57 -8.15 10.77
N GLN A 422 -54.66 -9.45 10.52
CA GLN A 422 -53.50 -10.24 10.10
C GLN A 422 -52.94 -9.80 8.75
N ALA A 423 -53.78 -9.44 7.78
CA ALA A 423 -53.32 -8.95 6.48
C ALA A 423 -52.61 -7.59 6.62
N ARG A 424 -53.12 -6.68 7.47
CA ARG A 424 -52.47 -5.41 7.85
C ARG A 424 -51.13 -5.64 8.54
N GLY A 425 -51.06 -6.51 9.55
CA GLY A 425 -49.80 -6.85 10.22
C GLY A 425 -48.74 -7.41 9.26
N ARG A 426 -49.15 -8.23 8.28
CA ARG A 426 -48.27 -8.72 7.20
C ARG A 426 -47.90 -7.63 6.20
N LEU A 427 -48.77 -6.67 5.91
CA LEU A 427 -48.49 -5.52 5.05
C LEU A 427 -47.45 -4.62 5.71
N GLU A 428 -47.67 -4.20 6.95
CA GLU A 428 -46.79 -3.24 7.64
C GLU A 428 -45.44 -3.86 7.98
N SER A 429 -45.40 -5.16 8.35
CA SER A 429 -44.14 -5.90 8.47
C SER A 429 -43.38 -6.03 7.14
N ARG A 430 -44.07 -6.04 5.99
CA ARG A 430 -43.43 -6.04 4.67
C ARG A 430 -43.01 -4.65 4.21
N LYS A 431 -43.77 -3.60 4.54
CA LYS A 431 -43.39 -2.20 4.32
C LYS A 431 -42.14 -1.85 5.11
N GLY A 432 -42.16 -1.99 6.43
CA GLY A 432 -41.00 -1.67 7.27
C GLY A 432 -39.75 -2.46 6.88
N ARG A 433 -39.93 -3.71 6.40
CA ARG A 433 -38.84 -4.51 5.84
C ARG A 433 -38.36 -4.03 4.45
N ALA A 434 -39.27 -3.56 3.59
CA ALA A 434 -38.91 -2.92 2.32
C ALA A 434 -38.18 -1.59 2.57
N GLU A 435 -38.70 -0.74 3.46
CA GLU A 435 -38.10 0.53 3.88
C GLU A 435 -36.69 0.33 4.47
N THR A 436 -36.47 -0.72 5.29
CA THR A 436 -35.09 -1.06 5.73
C THR A 436 -34.21 -1.59 4.61
N LEU A 437 -34.75 -2.32 3.63
CA LEU A 437 -33.96 -2.84 2.50
C LEU A 437 -33.63 -1.73 1.50
N GLU A 438 -34.53 -0.76 1.28
CA GLU A 438 -34.30 0.45 0.50
C GLU A 438 -33.27 1.35 1.19
N ALA A 439 -33.34 1.53 2.51
CA ALA A 439 -32.33 2.27 3.27
C ALA A 439 -30.94 1.59 3.24
N LEU A 440 -30.89 0.25 3.39
CA LEU A 440 -29.65 -0.52 3.25
C LEU A 440 -29.10 -0.47 1.81
N GLN A 441 -29.98 -0.44 0.80
CA GLN A 441 -29.59 -0.30 -0.61
C GLN A 441 -29.07 1.11 -0.92
N ALA A 442 -29.67 2.17 -0.38
CA ALA A 442 -29.19 3.55 -0.52
C ALA A 442 -27.79 3.73 0.11
N ALA A 443 -27.59 3.22 1.33
CA ALA A 443 -26.29 3.18 1.99
C ALA A 443 -25.26 2.38 1.17
N ALA A 444 -25.64 1.20 0.67
CA ALA A 444 -24.77 0.35 -0.15
C ALA A 444 -24.48 0.90 -1.57
N LEU A 445 -25.28 1.84 -2.07
CA LEU A 445 -25.04 2.59 -3.31
C LEU A 445 -24.25 3.90 -3.10
N GLY A 446 -23.90 4.21 -1.84
CA GLY A 446 -23.12 5.40 -1.48
C GLY A 446 -23.93 6.71 -1.53
N GLU A 447 -25.24 6.66 -1.30
CA GLU A 447 -26.09 7.85 -1.33
C GLU A 447 -25.93 8.74 -0.08
N ASP A 448 -25.50 8.17 1.04
CA ASP A 448 -25.21 8.90 2.30
C ASP A 448 -23.96 9.80 2.25
N GLN A 449 -23.10 9.66 1.22
CA GLN A 449 -21.91 10.50 1.09
C GLN A 449 -22.23 11.84 0.41
N GLU A 450 -22.65 12.82 1.21
CA GLU A 450 -22.99 14.19 0.77
C GLU A 450 -21.86 14.87 -0.03
N SER A 451 -20.60 14.57 0.27
CA SER A 451 -19.41 15.02 -0.49
C SER A 451 -19.32 14.43 -1.91
N VAL A 452 -19.75 13.19 -2.11
CA VAL A 452 -19.78 12.52 -3.42
C VAL A 452 -21.01 12.95 -4.21
N GLN A 453 -22.18 13.03 -3.58
CA GLN A 453 -23.41 13.55 -4.19
C GLN A 453 -23.24 14.99 -4.71
N SER A 454 -22.70 15.90 -3.88
CA SER A 454 -22.45 17.28 -4.29
C SER A 454 -21.38 17.41 -5.38
N TRP A 455 -20.39 16.53 -5.41
CA TRP A 455 -19.41 16.46 -6.50
C TRP A 455 -20.05 15.99 -7.82
N LEU A 456 -20.81 14.88 -7.79
CA LEU A 456 -21.52 14.36 -8.96
C LEU A 456 -22.53 15.37 -9.52
N ALA A 457 -23.21 16.14 -8.66
CA ALA A 457 -24.07 17.24 -9.09
C ALA A 457 -23.29 18.37 -9.78
N ARG A 458 -22.08 18.71 -9.29
CA ARG A 458 -21.23 19.77 -9.86
C ARG A 458 -20.65 19.40 -11.23
N GLU A 459 -20.22 18.16 -11.41
CA GLU A 459 -19.66 17.65 -12.67
C GLU A 459 -20.74 17.23 -13.68
N GLY A 460 -22.04 17.29 -13.31
CA GLY A 460 -23.17 16.90 -14.15
C GLY A 460 -23.43 15.38 -14.24
N LEU A 461 -22.70 14.59 -13.47
CA LEU A 461 -22.70 13.12 -13.49
C LEU A 461 -23.78 12.48 -12.60
N GLN A 462 -24.55 13.26 -11.82
CA GLN A 462 -25.57 12.75 -10.90
C GLN A 462 -26.70 11.95 -11.59
N ALA A 463 -26.90 12.14 -12.89
CA ALA A 463 -27.89 11.39 -13.68
C ALA A 463 -27.34 10.11 -14.31
N GLU A 464 -26.03 9.84 -14.24
CA GLU A 464 -25.44 8.60 -14.75
C GLU A 464 -25.57 7.47 -13.72
N PRO A 465 -25.96 6.25 -14.14
CA PRO A 465 -26.26 5.17 -13.22
C PRO A 465 -25.00 4.59 -12.55
N ARG A 466 -25.20 3.96 -11.39
CA ARG A 466 -24.16 3.15 -10.73
C ARG A 466 -24.00 1.80 -11.44
N LEU A 467 -22.80 1.21 -11.40
CA LEU A 467 -22.54 -0.09 -12.01
C LEU A 467 -23.53 -1.18 -11.54
N ALA A 468 -23.84 -1.23 -10.24
CA ALA A 468 -24.83 -2.13 -9.65
C ALA A 468 -26.23 -2.04 -10.28
N GLN A 469 -26.60 -0.90 -10.88
CA GLN A 469 -27.90 -0.67 -11.53
C GLN A 469 -27.93 -1.12 -13.00
N GLN A 470 -26.76 -1.38 -13.61
CA GLN A 470 -26.65 -1.85 -15.00
C GLN A 470 -26.34 -3.36 -15.13
N LEU A 471 -25.66 -3.93 -14.13
CA LEU A 471 -25.30 -5.35 -14.08
C LEU A 471 -26.53 -6.27 -14.04
N ALA A 472 -26.48 -7.38 -14.78
CA ALA A 472 -27.46 -8.47 -14.66
C ALA A 472 -26.73 -9.81 -14.47
N VAL A 473 -26.90 -10.43 -13.31
CA VAL A 473 -26.18 -11.65 -12.88
C VAL A 473 -27.07 -12.90 -13.04
N GLU A 474 -26.47 -14.07 -13.26
CA GLU A 474 -27.17 -15.35 -13.27
C GLU A 474 -27.55 -15.78 -11.82
N PRO A 475 -28.79 -16.20 -11.54
CA PRO A 475 -29.23 -16.53 -10.18
C PRO A 475 -28.37 -17.56 -9.44
N GLY A 476 -27.98 -17.25 -8.21
CA GLY A 476 -27.07 -18.05 -7.39
C GLY A 476 -25.58 -17.76 -7.62
N TRP A 477 -25.25 -16.60 -8.20
CA TRP A 477 -23.87 -16.07 -8.36
C TRP A 477 -23.72 -14.62 -7.89
N GLU A 478 -24.79 -13.99 -7.36
CA GLU A 478 -24.83 -12.60 -6.93
C GLU A 478 -23.74 -12.30 -5.88
N LEU A 479 -23.67 -13.11 -4.82
CA LEU A 479 -22.66 -13.03 -3.75
C LEU A 479 -21.22 -13.17 -4.28
N ALA A 480 -21.01 -13.96 -5.34
CA ALA A 480 -19.70 -14.12 -5.95
C ALA A 480 -19.29 -12.87 -6.77
N VAL A 481 -20.23 -12.26 -7.49
CA VAL A 481 -20.01 -10.98 -8.18
C VAL A 481 -19.79 -9.84 -7.18
N GLU A 482 -20.56 -9.81 -6.10
CA GLU A 482 -20.42 -8.86 -4.99
C GLU A 482 -19.03 -8.95 -4.33
N THR A 483 -18.58 -10.16 -3.99
CA THR A 483 -17.27 -10.39 -3.36
C THR A 483 -16.08 -9.96 -4.25
N VAL A 484 -16.22 -10.05 -5.58
CA VAL A 484 -15.14 -9.72 -6.54
C VAL A 484 -15.13 -8.24 -6.92
N LEU A 485 -16.30 -7.59 -6.97
CA LEU A 485 -16.40 -6.19 -7.36
C LEU A 485 -16.31 -5.23 -6.17
N GLY A 486 -16.87 -5.59 -5.01
CA GLY A 486 -16.84 -4.74 -3.81
C GLY A 486 -17.24 -3.29 -4.13
N ASP A 487 -16.36 -2.36 -3.78
CA ASP A 487 -16.56 -0.91 -3.95
C ASP A 487 -16.75 -0.49 -5.44
N PHE A 488 -16.30 -1.29 -6.41
CA PHE A 488 -16.58 -1.04 -7.83
C PHE A 488 -18.06 -1.21 -8.19
N LEU A 489 -18.90 -1.83 -7.35
CA LEU A 489 -20.36 -1.81 -7.52
C LEU A 489 -20.95 -0.40 -7.40
N GLN A 490 -20.34 0.44 -6.55
CA GLN A 490 -20.70 1.85 -6.36
C GLN A 490 -20.10 2.75 -7.44
N ALA A 491 -19.33 2.21 -8.39
CA ALA A 491 -18.72 3.02 -9.43
C ALA A 491 -19.76 3.71 -10.32
N VAL A 492 -19.48 4.96 -10.70
CA VAL A 492 -20.33 5.69 -11.65
C VAL A 492 -19.95 5.30 -13.07
N CYS A 493 -20.95 4.95 -13.87
CA CYS A 493 -20.80 4.58 -15.27
C CYS A 493 -20.69 5.84 -16.15
N VAL A 494 -19.47 6.27 -16.45
CA VAL A 494 -19.17 7.54 -17.16
C VAL A 494 -18.46 7.26 -18.49
N ARG A 495 -18.55 8.15 -19.48
CA ARG A 495 -17.72 8.08 -20.70
C ARG A 495 -16.47 8.94 -20.51
N ARG A 496 -15.29 8.32 -20.60
CA ARG A 496 -13.97 8.94 -20.33
C ARG A 496 -13.80 9.46 -18.89
N PRO A 497 -13.62 8.58 -17.89
CA PRO A 497 -13.29 9.01 -16.51
C PRO A 497 -11.99 9.83 -16.44
N ASP A 498 -11.11 9.69 -17.44
CA ASP A 498 -9.91 10.48 -17.65
C ASP A 498 -10.15 12.01 -17.76
N GLU A 499 -11.36 12.46 -18.12
CA GLU A 499 -11.69 13.90 -18.18
C GLU A 499 -12.01 14.52 -16.80
N HIS A 500 -12.32 13.72 -15.78
CA HIS A 500 -12.68 14.17 -14.42
C HIS A 500 -11.57 14.02 -13.36
N LEU A 501 -10.39 13.48 -13.74
CA LEU A 501 -9.27 13.27 -12.82
C LEU A 501 -8.76 14.56 -12.13
N GLY A 502 -8.97 15.72 -12.75
CA GLY A 502 -8.53 17.01 -12.22
C GLY A 502 -9.45 17.63 -11.16
N SER A 503 -10.63 17.06 -10.91
CA SER A 503 -11.68 17.68 -10.11
C SER A 503 -12.14 16.87 -8.89
N LEU A 504 -11.61 15.64 -8.71
CA LEU A 504 -12.05 14.58 -7.78
C LEU A 504 -12.34 15.04 -6.33
N PRO A 505 -13.30 14.41 -5.63
CA PRO A 505 -13.62 14.71 -4.23
C PRO A 505 -12.61 14.09 -3.26
N ALA A 506 -12.60 14.57 -2.02
CA ALA A 506 -11.84 13.96 -0.92
C ALA A 506 -12.61 12.78 -0.29
N ALA A 507 -13.01 11.81 -1.13
CA ALA A 507 -13.75 10.61 -0.77
C ALA A 507 -13.45 9.49 -1.78
N ASP A 508 -13.60 8.23 -1.37
CA ASP A 508 -13.37 7.08 -2.25
C ASP A 508 -14.43 7.05 -3.36
N ILE A 509 -13.99 7.16 -4.62
CA ILE A 509 -14.87 7.14 -5.78
C ILE A 509 -14.28 6.29 -6.91
N ALA A 510 -15.07 5.33 -7.37
CA ALA A 510 -14.77 4.54 -8.57
C ALA A 510 -15.54 5.11 -9.78
N MET A 511 -14.91 5.12 -10.94
CA MET A 511 -15.51 5.54 -12.21
C MET A 511 -15.14 4.54 -13.30
N ILE A 512 -16.12 4.12 -14.11
CA ILE A 512 -15.94 3.03 -15.08
C ILE A 512 -16.36 3.50 -16.47
N ASP A 513 -15.48 3.29 -17.45
CA ASP A 513 -15.58 3.88 -18.78
C ASP A 513 -16.53 3.11 -19.73
N VAL A 514 -17.72 3.66 -19.94
CA VAL A 514 -18.82 3.08 -20.73
C VAL A 514 -18.64 3.34 -22.23
N ARG A 515 -17.60 2.75 -22.80
CA ARG A 515 -17.48 2.58 -24.26
C ARG A 515 -18.17 1.27 -24.65
N ASP A 516 -19.02 1.33 -25.68
CA ASP A 516 -19.81 0.19 -26.14
C ASP A 516 -18.94 -1.00 -26.60
N ASP A 517 -19.47 -2.22 -26.46
CA ASP A 517 -18.74 -3.48 -26.62
C ASP A 517 -18.25 -3.75 -28.05
N GLU A 518 -16.95 -3.58 -28.30
CA GLU A 518 -16.21 -4.44 -29.24
C GLU A 518 -15.73 -5.71 -28.52
N ALA A 519 -16.68 -6.62 -28.32
CA ALA A 519 -16.47 -8.07 -28.20
C ALA A 519 -15.40 -8.57 -27.20
N VAL A 520 -15.52 -8.20 -25.92
CA VAL A 520 -14.88 -9.00 -24.85
C VAL A 520 -15.63 -10.32 -24.69
N SER A 521 -15.27 -11.32 -25.51
CA SER A 521 -15.87 -12.65 -25.48
C SER A 521 -15.71 -13.29 -24.10
N ALA A 522 -16.84 -13.58 -23.43
CA ALA A 522 -16.83 -14.13 -22.08
C ALA A 522 -16.18 -15.52 -22.05
N VAL A 523 -15.04 -15.64 -21.37
CA VAL A 523 -14.27 -16.89 -21.27
C VAL A 523 -15.13 -17.94 -20.54
N SER A 524 -15.36 -19.10 -21.17
CA SER A 524 -16.16 -20.16 -20.54
C SER A 524 -15.48 -20.68 -19.28
N GLY A 525 -16.23 -20.76 -18.18
CA GLY A 525 -15.69 -21.07 -16.85
C GLY A 525 -15.14 -19.85 -16.08
N SER A 526 -15.26 -18.62 -16.61
CA SER A 526 -15.02 -17.39 -15.84
C SER A 526 -16.30 -16.78 -15.28
N LEU A 527 -16.16 -15.94 -14.25
CA LEU A 527 -17.27 -15.19 -13.63
C LEU A 527 -17.91 -14.21 -14.62
N ALA A 528 -17.15 -13.71 -15.60
CA ALA A 528 -17.67 -12.93 -16.73
C ALA A 528 -18.77 -13.66 -17.52
N ALA A 529 -18.75 -15.00 -17.59
CA ALA A 529 -19.80 -15.78 -18.24
C ALA A 529 -21.11 -15.85 -17.43
N LYS A 530 -21.12 -15.38 -16.17
CA LYS A 530 -22.29 -15.28 -15.27
C LYS A 530 -22.86 -13.87 -15.16
N VAL A 531 -22.30 -12.91 -15.90
CA VAL A 531 -22.69 -11.49 -15.86
C VAL A 531 -23.03 -11.01 -17.28
N ARG A 532 -24.08 -10.19 -17.39
CA ARG A 532 -24.48 -9.49 -18.61
C ARG A 532 -24.45 -7.98 -18.36
N LYS A 533 -24.17 -7.21 -19.43
CA LYS A 533 -24.00 -5.74 -19.40
C LYS A 533 -22.86 -5.24 -18.48
N GLY A 534 -21.81 -6.04 -18.27
CA GLY A 534 -20.67 -5.66 -17.44
C GLY A 534 -19.71 -4.62 -18.05
N GLY A 535 -19.85 -4.28 -19.35
CA GLY A 535 -18.95 -3.36 -20.05
C GLY A 535 -17.49 -3.75 -19.86
N GLN A 536 -16.61 -2.79 -19.53
CA GLN A 536 -15.19 -3.10 -19.28
C GLN A 536 -14.92 -3.92 -18.02
N VAL A 537 -15.86 -3.99 -17.06
CA VAL A 537 -15.76 -4.84 -15.85
C VAL A 537 -15.77 -6.33 -16.23
N THR A 538 -16.35 -6.68 -17.37
CA THR A 538 -16.26 -8.02 -17.97
C THR A 538 -14.80 -8.49 -18.13
N ARG A 539 -13.82 -7.58 -18.28
CA ARG A 539 -12.39 -7.93 -18.29
C ARG A 539 -11.89 -8.35 -16.91
N LEU A 540 -12.21 -7.59 -15.85
CA LEU A 540 -11.87 -7.96 -14.46
C LEU A 540 -12.51 -9.29 -14.05
N LEU A 541 -13.77 -9.51 -14.45
CA LEU A 541 -14.49 -10.76 -14.20
C LEU A 541 -13.99 -11.94 -15.05
N SER A 542 -13.16 -11.71 -16.07
CA SER A 542 -12.65 -12.76 -16.97
C SER A 542 -11.41 -13.49 -16.44
N SER A 543 -10.64 -12.87 -15.53
CA SER A 543 -9.52 -13.51 -14.82
C SER A 543 -9.95 -14.29 -13.58
N VAL A 544 -11.21 -14.17 -13.15
CA VAL A 544 -11.80 -14.95 -12.06
C VAL A 544 -12.50 -16.17 -12.64
N GLN A 545 -12.02 -17.37 -12.31
CA GLN A 545 -12.68 -18.64 -12.64
C GLN A 545 -13.81 -18.95 -11.66
N VAL A 546 -14.85 -19.66 -12.09
CA VAL A 546 -15.96 -20.08 -11.24
C VAL A 546 -15.90 -21.57 -10.89
N ALA A 547 -16.19 -21.88 -9.63
CA ALA A 547 -16.18 -23.22 -9.06
C ALA A 547 -17.49 -23.51 -8.31
N ASP A 548 -18.08 -24.70 -8.52
CA ASP A 548 -19.33 -25.08 -7.86
C ASP A 548 -19.13 -25.59 -6.42
N SER A 549 -17.89 -25.81 -5.96
CA SER A 549 -17.57 -26.23 -4.60
C SER A 549 -16.18 -25.80 -4.13
N LEU A 550 -15.97 -25.73 -2.81
CA LEU A 550 -14.68 -25.40 -2.21
C LEU A 550 -13.54 -26.35 -2.65
N ASP A 551 -13.81 -27.65 -2.74
CA ASP A 551 -12.81 -28.63 -3.20
C ASP A 551 -12.41 -28.41 -4.67
N SER A 552 -13.38 -28.05 -5.52
CA SER A 552 -13.09 -27.72 -6.92
C SER A 552 -12.33 -26.39 -7.05
N ALA A 553 -12.62 -25.40 -6.20
CA ALA A 553 -11.87 -24.15 -6.12
C ALA A 553 -10.41 -24.39 -5.69
N LEU A 554 -10.17 -25.19 -4.64
CA LEU A 554 -8.83 -25.56 -4.18
C LEU A 554 -8.03 -26.38 -5.22
N ALA A 555 -8.72 -27.17 -6.05
CA ALA A 555 -8.11 -27.90 -7.16
C ALA A 555 -7.72 -26.97 -8.33
N LEU A 556 -8.54 -25.96 -8.62
CA LEU A 556 -8.27 -24.93 -9.63
C LEU A 556 -7.18 -23.95 -9.18
N GLN A 557 -7.15 -23.58 -7.89
CA GLN A 557 -6.16 -22.66 -7.31
C GLN A 557 -4.72 -23.06 -7.63
N ARG A 558 -4.42 -24.37 -7.65
CA ARG A 558 -3.11 -24.95 -7.98
C ARG A 558 -2.74 -24.93 -9.47
N ARG A 559 -3.61 -24.36 -10.32
CA ARG A 559 -3.48 -24.29 -11.79
C ARG A 559 -3.74 -22.89 -12.35
N LEU A 560 -3.99 -21.91 -11.50
CA LEU A 560 -4.14 -20.50 -11.89
C LEU A 560 -2.82 -19.96 -12.45
N ALA A 561 -2.90 -19.12 -13.47
CA ALA A 561 -1.79 -18.27 -13.89
C ALA A 561 -1.70 -17.03 -12.98
N ASP A 562 -0.56 -16.32 -13.01
CA ASP A 562 -0.44 -15.03 -12.32
C ASP A 562 -1.52 -14.05 -12.77
N GLY A 563 -2.15 -13.37 -11.81
CA GLY A 563 -3.29 -12.48 -12.03
C GLY A 563 -4.65 -13.17 -12.18
N GLN A 564 -4.73 -14.52 -12.14
CA GLN A 564 -5.99 -15.25 -12.06
C GLN A 564 -6.38 -15.59 -10.61
N SER A 565 -7.68 -15.76 -10.39
CA SER A 565 -8.28 -16.20 -9.12
C SER A 565 -9.43 -17.16 -9.38
N VAL A 566 -9.99 -17.79 -8.34
CA VAL A 566 -11.17 -18.65 -8.44
C VAL A 566 -12.16 -18.35 -7.31
N ILE A 567 -13.46 -18.39 -7.60
CA ILE A 567 -14.53 -18.12 -6.63
C ILE A 567 -15.64 -19.17 -6.64
N THR A 568 -16.21 -19.45 -5.46
CA THR A 568 -17.42 -20.28 -5.30
C THR A 568 -18.70 -19.46 -5.26
N ARG A 569 -19.85 -20.10 -5.50
CA ARG A 569 -21.19 -19.51 -5.31
C ARG A 569 -21.39 -18.95 -3.89
N ASP A 570 -20.80 -19.58 -2.89
CA ASP A 570 -20.84 -19.19 -1.48
C ASP A 570 -19.94 -17.96 -1.13
N GLY A 571 -19.43 -17.25 -2.14
CA GLY A 571 -18.60 -16.06 -1.97
C GLY A 571 -17.18 -16.34 -1.46
N ILE A 572 -16.66 -17.57 -1.60
CA ILE A 572 -15.28 -17.89 -1.16
C ILE A 572 -14.32 -17.67 -2.34
N TRP A 573 -13.52 -16.61 -2.25
CA TRP A 573 -12.57 -16.17 -3.27
C TRP A 573 -11.14 -16.57 -2.91
N LEU A 574 -10.42 -17.17 -3.86
CA LEU A 574 -9.08 -17.74 -3.69
C LEU A 574 -8.13 -17.20 -4.77
N GLY A 575 -7.04 -16.56 -4.33
CA GLY A 575 -5.90 -16.17 -5.17
C GLY A 575 -4.69 -17.08 -4.96
N SER A 576 -3.55 -16.74 -5.57
CA SER A 576 -2.28 -17.51 -5.47
C SER A 576 -1.64 -17.50 -4.07
N GLY A 577 -2.12 -16.67 -3.14
CA GLY A 577 -1.71 -16.64 -1.74
C GLY A 577 -2.71 -15.99 -0.78
N GLN A 578 -3.97 -15.85 -1.20
CA GLN A 578 -5.02 -15.09 -0.49
C GLN A 578 -6.33 -15.87 -0.46
N LEU A 579 -7.09 -15.70 0.63
CA LEU A 579 -8.44 -16.23 0.80
C LEU A 579 -9.31 -15.12 1.38
N GLN A 580 -10.45 -14.86 0.74
CA GLN A 580 -11.48 -13.92 1.19
C GLN A 580 -12.83 -14.64 1.16
N LYS A 581 -13.73 -14.29 2.08
CA LYS A 581 -15.10 -14.78 2.08
C LYS A 581 -16.07 -13.60 2.15
N GLY A 582 -16.94 -13.49 1.14
CA GLY A 582 -18.11 -12.62 1.20
C GLY A 582 -19.07 -13.05 2.32
N LEU A 583 -19.56 -12.06 3.06
CA LEU A 583 -20.78 -12.20 3.85
C LEU A 583 -21.95 -11.71 2.96
N PRO A 584 -23.09 -12.42 2.92
CA PRO A 584 -24.25 -11.90 2.21
C PRO A 584 -24.73 -10.61 2.87
N SER A 585 -24.92 -9.57 2.06
CA SER A 585 -25.73 -8.41 2.43
C SER A 585 -27.16 -8.87 2.76
N THR A 586 -27.73 -8.36 3.87
CA THR A 586 -28.91 -8.94 4.57
C THR A 586 -30.18 -8.12 4.45
#